data_AF-A0A7W8LHM4-F1
#
_entry.id   AF-A0A7W8LHM4-F1
#
_cell.length_a   1.000
_cell.length_b   1.000
_cell.length_c   1.000
_cell.angle_alpha   90.00
_cell.angle_beta   90.00
_cell.angle_gamma   90.00
#
_symmetry.space_group_name_H-M   'P 1'
#
loop_
_entity.id
_entity.type
_entity.pdbx_description
1 polymer ?
#
loop_
_entity_poly.entity_id
_entity_poly.type
_entity_poly.pdbx_seq_one_letter_code
_entity_poly.pdbx_strand_id
1 'polypeptide(L)'
;MSPERYPAMRRIFHVYFGQDFDLFGETIAEIVACYKKDSPHTYSDLIREINSFMDEHSTDLDSAFETSYGAGFDPTLWGHTTESFLNELKRLMSE
;
A
#
# COMPACT_ATOMS: atom_id res chain seq x y z
N MET A 1 -13.09 -5.39 -8.61
CA MET A 1 -11.75 -5.69 -9.15
C MET A 1 -11.17 -6.84 -8.35
N SER A 2 -10.50 -7.82 -8.95
CA SER A 2 -9.87 -8.89 -8.17
C SER A 2 -8.53 -8.39 -7.59
N PRO A 3 -8.27 -8.58 -6.28
CA PRO A 3 -6.97 -8.28 -5.64
C PRO A 3 -5.77 -9.01 -6.26
N GLU A 4 -6.00 -9.89 -7.22
CA GLU A 4 -5.00 -10.67 -7.93
C GLU A 4 -4.25 -9.86 -8.99
N ARG A 5 -4.79 -8.71 -9.44
CA ARG A 5 -4.17 -7.86 -10.46
C ARG A 5 -2.99 -7.03 -9.93
N TYR A 6 -2.96 -6.78 -8.63
CA TYR A 6 -1.93 -5.99 -7.96
C TYR A 6 -1.28 -6.80 -6.82
N PRO A 7 -0.44 -7.81 -7.15
CA PRO A 7 0.15 -8.70 -6.16
C PRO A 7 1.07 -7.97 -5.17
N ALA A 8 1.80 -6.94 -5.59
CA ALA A 8 2.66 -6.17 -4.68
C ALA A 8 1.83 -5.32 -3.72
N MET A 9 0.77 -4.65 -4.20
CA MET A 9 -0.18 -3.92 -3.35
C MET A 9 -0.89 -4.85 -2.38
N ARG A 10 -1.41 -5.98 -2.85
CA ARG A 10 -2.04 -6.98 -1.98
C ARG A 10 -1.09 -7.41 -0.87
N ARG A 11 0.18 -7.68 -1.19
CA ARG A 11 1.16 -8.08 -0.20
C ARG A 11 1.42 -6.99 0.82
N ILE A 12 1.65 -5.74 0.41
CA ILE A 12 1.95 -4.68 1.37
C ILE A 12 0.76 -4.37 2.28
N PHE A 13 -0.47 -4.36 1.75
CA PHE A 13 -1.66 -4.04 2.54
C PHE A 13 -2.15 -5.19 3.41
N HIS A 14 -2.09 -6.45 2.95
CA HIS A 14 -2.58 -7.58 3.76
C HIS A 14 -1.53 -8.17 4.69
N VAL A 15 -0.24 -8.10 4.33
CA VAL A 15 0.83 -8.70 5.15
C VAL A 15 1.44 -7.64 6.06
N TYR A 16 1.93 -6.55 5.48
CA TYR A 16 2.76 -5.59 6.22
C TYR A 16 1.95 -4.52 6.96
N PHE A 17 0.92 -3.96 6.32
CA PHE A 17 -0.03 -3.03 6.95
C PHE A 17 -1.33 -3.71 7.41
N GLY A 18 -1.33 -5.05 7.45
CA GLY A 18 -2.50 -5.82 7.89
C GLY A 18 -2.70 -5.76 9.41
N GLN A 19 -3.45 -6.71 9.95
CA GLN A 19 -3.78 -6.75 11.39
C GLN A 19 -2.55 -6.89 12.29
N ASP A 20 -1.51 -7.57 11.81
CA ASP A 20 -0.27 -7.83 12.55
C ASP A 20 0.87 -6.87 12.12
N PHE A 21 0.53 -5.61 11.80
CA PHE A 21 1.52 -4.62 11.32
C PHE A 21 2.63 -4.34 12.33
N ASP A 22 2.32 -4.48 13.62
CA ASP A 22 3.22 -4.27 14.76
C ASP A 22 4.40 -5.26 14.78
N LEU A 23 4.30 -6.38 14.07
CA LEU A 23 5.42 -7.29 13.83
C LEU A 23 6.49 -6.71 12.90
N PHE A 24 6.13 -5.72 12.07
CA PHE A 24 7.00 -5.11 11.07
C PHE A 24 7.43 -3.69 11.44
N GLY A 25 6.63 -2.96 12.21
CA GLY A 25 6.94 -1.62 12.72
C GLY A 25 5.71 -0.89 13.25
N GLU A 26 5.91 0.26 13.91
CA GLU A 26 4.82 1.10 14.42
C GLU A 26 4.55 2.29 13.49
N THR A 27 5.47 2.57 12.56
CA THR A 27 5.37 3.69 11.61
C THR A 27 5.39 3.21 10.16
N ILE A 28 4.82 4.01 9.24
CA ILE A 28 4.84 3.75 7.79
C ILE A 28 6.29 3.54 7.32
N ALA A 29 7.23 4.36 7.78
CA ALA A 29 8.63 4.29 7.41
C ALA A 29 9.30 2.98 7.85
N GLU A 30 9.03 2.50 9.07
CA GLU A 30 9.57 1.23 9.58
C GLU A 30 9.02 0.04 8.80
N ILE A 31 7.71 0.02 8.55
CA ILE A 31 7.05 -1.04 7.79
C ILE A 31 7.58 -1.07 6.35
N VAL A 32 7.76 0.10 5.72
CA VAL A 32 8.37 0.20 4.38
C VAL A 32 9.83 -0.26 4.38
N ALA A 33 10.61 0.10 5.41
CA ALA A 33 11.98 -0.38 5.53
C ALA A 33 12.05 -1.91 5.67
N CYS A 34 11.13 -2.50 6.43
CA CYS A 34 10.98 -3.95 6.55
C CYS A 34 10.62 -4.59 5.20
N TYR A 35 9.62 -4.04 4.49
CA TYR A 35 9.22 -4.50 3.16
C TYR A 35 10.38 -4.48 2.15
N LYS A 36 11.16 -3.39 2.11
CA LYS A 36 12.31 -3.24 1.21
C LYS A 36 13.41 -4.25 1.52
N LYS A 37 13.66 -4.51 2.80
CA LYS A 37 14.65 -5.50 3.27
C LYS A 37 14.26 -6.92 2.84
N ASP A 38 13.00 -7.27 2.99
CA ASP A 38 12.49 -8.61 2.70
C ASP A 38 12.27 -8.84 1.20
N SER A 39 12.17 -7.78 0.40
CA SER A 39 11.90 -7.88 -1.04
C SER A 39 12.57 -6.77 -1.86
N PRO A 40 13.91 -6.83 -2.00
CA PRO A 40 14.70 -5.80 -2.68
C PRO A 40 14.49 -5.72 -4.20
N HIS A 41 13.61 -6.53 -4.79
CA HIS A 41 13.30 -6.49 -6.22
C HIS A 41 11.84 -6.10 -6.51
N THR A 42 10.99 -5.92 -5.50
CA THR A 42 9.53 -5.73 -5.70
C THR A 42 9.06 -4.31 -5.45
N TYR A 43 9.91 -3.39 -5.00
CA TYR A 43 9.50 -2.00 -4.75
C TYR A 43 9.14 -1.25 -6.04
N SER A 44 9.81 -1.54 -7.16
CA SER A 44 9.47 -0.98 -8.47
C SER A 44 8.11 -1.49 -8.98
N ASP A 45 7.79 -2.75 -8.69
CA ASP A 45 6.48 -3.32 -9.02
C ASP A 45 5.38 -2.67 -8.20
N LEU A 46 5.61 -2.47 -6.89
CA LEU A 46 4.66 -1.76 -6.04
C LEU A 46 4.38 -0.34 -6.55
N ILE A 47 5.42 0.43 -6.87
CA ILE A 47 5.25 1.79 -7.42
C ILE A 47 4.43 1.77 -8.71
N ARG A 48 4.72 0.82 -9.62
CA ARG A 48 3.99 0.66 -10.87
C ARG A 48 2.51 0.32 -10.62
N GLU A 49 2.25 -0.64 -9.74
CA GLU A 49 0.89 -1.05 -9.39
C GLU A 49 0.10 0.09 -8.75
N ILE A 50 0.72 0.86 -7.83
CA ILE A 50 0.08 2.04 -7.22
C ILE A 50 -0.30 3.06 -8.30
N ASN A 51 0.61 3.37 -9.24
CA ASN A 51 0.30 4.30 -10.32
C ASN A 51 -0.84 3.79 -11.21
N SER A 52 -0.81 2.51 -11.61
CA SER A 52 -1.90 1.93 -12.39
C SER A 52 -3.23 1.96 -11.64
N PHE A 53 -3.24 1.68 -10.34
CA PHE A 53 -4.45 1.73 -9.52
C PHE A 53 -5.01 3.16 -9.42
N MET A 54 -4.14 4.15 -9.20
CA MET A 54 -4.54 5.56 -9.15
C MET A 54 -5.06 6.07 -10.49
N ASP A 55 -4.43 5.69 -11.60
CA ASP A 55 -4.85 6.08 -12.95
C ASP A 55 -6.21 5.45 -13.33
N GLU A 56 -6.39 4.16 -13.01
CA GLU A 56 -7.64 3.43 -13.24
C GLU A 56 -8.81 3.97 -12.40
N HIS A 57 -8.51 4.49 -11.20
CA HIS A 57 -9.50 5.00 -10.25
C HIS A 57 -9.41 6.52 -10.01
N SER A 58 -9.09 7.28 -11.07
CA SER A 58 -8.95 8.75 -11.00
C SER A 58 -10.19 9.50 -10.49
N THR A 59 -11.37 8.87 -10.48
CA THR A 59 -12.63 9.48 -10.01
C THR A 59 -13.25 8.82 -8.77
N ASP A 60 -12.79 7.61 -8.41
CA ASP A 60 -13.39 6.76 -7.38
C ASP A 60 -12.36 6.08 -6.46
N LEU A 61 -11.14 6.63 -6.38
CA LEU A 61 -9.98 6.05 -5.69
C LEU A 61 -10.29 5.51 -4.29
N ASP A 62 -10.91 6.33 -3.43
CA ASP A 62 -11.21 5.93 -2.06
C ASP A 62 -12.19 4.74 -2.01
N SER A 63 -13.23 4.76 -2.86
CA SER A 63 -14.24 3.69 -2.89
C SER A 63 -13.67 2.39 -3.46
N ALA A 64 -12.83 2.50 -4.49
CA ALA A 64 -12.15 1.36 -5.09
C ALA A 64 -11.14 0.72 -4.13
N PHE A 65 -10.43 1.55 -3.37
CA PHE A 65 -9.47 1.10 -2.36
C PHE A 65 -10.17 0.42 -1.20
N GLU A 66 -11.22 1.04 -0.65
CA GLU A 66 -12.04 0.47 0.42
C GLU A 66 -12.62 -0.90 0.02
N THR A 67 -13.15 -1.00 -1.20
CA THR A 67 -13.68 -2.26 -1.74
C THR A 67 -12.60 -3.35 -1.85
N SER A 68 -11.35 -2.97 -2.09
CA SER A 68 -10.26 -3.93 -2.37
C SER A 68 -9.43 -4.28 -1.14
N TYR A 69 -9.26 -3.35 -0.19
CA TYR A 69 -8.32 -3.45 0.93
C TYR A 69 -8.92 -3.03 2.29
N GLY A 70 -10.08 -2.37 2.31
CA GLY A 70 -10.70 -1.81 3.52
C GLY A 70 -11.02 -2.83 4.62
N ALA A 71 -11.18 -4.11 4.26
CA ALA A 71 -11.39 -5.18 5.24
C ALA A 71 -10.18 -5.41 6.18
N GLY A 72 -8.98 -5.03 5.77
CA GLY A 72 -7.74 -5.28 6.52
C GLY A 72 -6.90 -4.04 6.79
N PHE A 73 -7.16 -2.93 6.09
CA PHE A 73 -6.36 -1.73 6.18
C PHE A 73 -7.17 -0.48 5.87
N ASP A 74 -7.04 0.53 6.72
CA ASP A 74 -7.66 1.84 6.56
C ASP A 74 -6.59 2.95 6.66
N PRO A 75 -6.33 3.71 5.58
CA PRO A 75 -5.37 4.82 5.57
C PRO A 75 -5.64 5.89 6.62
N THR A 76 -6.90 6.09 7.02
CA THR A 76 -7.28 7.15 7.95
C THR A 76 -6.77 6.89 9.37
N LEU A 77 -6.57 5.63 9.75
CA LEU A 77 -5.93 5.24 11.02
C LEU A 77 -4.47 5.68 11.09
N TRP A 78 -3.85 5.92 9.93
CA TRP A 78 -2.49 6.41 9.78
C TRP A 78 -2.43 7.93 9.55
N GLY A 79 -3.56 8.64 9.64
CA GLY A 79 -3.63 10.09 9.43
C GLY A 79 -3.61 10.51 7.95
N HIS A 80 -3.93 9.60 7.04
CA HIS A 80 -3.85 9.82 5.60
C HIS A 80 -5.20 9.63 4.89
N THR A 81 -5.42 10.35 3.79
CA THR A 81 -6.34 9.91 2.72
C THR A 81 -5.71 8.79 1.91
N THR A 82 -6.50 8.00 1.17
CA THR A 82 -5.97 6.96 0.28
C THR A 82 -4.90 7.51 -0.66
N GLU A 83 -5.19 8.62 -1.34
CA GLU A 83 -4.25 9.27 -2.25
C GLU A 83 -2.95 9.66 -1.55
N SER A 84 -3.06 10.32 -0.38
CA SER A 84 -1.87 10.76 0.36
C SER A 84 -1.04 9.59 0.86
N PHE A 85 -1.67 8.49 1.28
CA PHE A 85 -0.98 7.28 1.74
C PHE A 85 -0.24 6.60 0.59
N LEU A 86 -0.90 6.43 -0.55
CA LEU A 86 -0.31 5.84 -1.76
C LEU A 86 0.87 6.68 -2.27
N ASN A 87 0.77 8.01 -2.22
CA ASN A 87 1.86 8.90 -2.57
C ASN A 87 3.03 8.81 -1.57
N GLU A 88 2.74 8.69 -0.27
CA GLU A 88 3.75 8.51 0.77
C GLU A 88 4.52 7.19 0.59
N LEU A 89 3.81 6.09 0.28
CA LEU A 89 4.45 4.81 -0.06
C LEU A 89 5.39 4.96 -1.26
N LYS A 90 4.95 5.61 -2.34
CA LYS A 90 5.81 5.82 -3.52
C LYS A 90 7.07 6.61 -3.18
N ARG A 91 6.94 7.65 -2.33
CA ARG A 91 8.07 8.47 -1.87
C ARG A 91 9.09 7.60 -1.13
N LEU A 92 8.66 6.88 -0.09
CA LEU A 92 9.55 6.04 0.74
C LEU A 92 10.18 4.86 -0.02
N MET A 93 9.49 4.34 -1.04
CA MET A 93 10.04 3.28 -1.90
C MET A 93 11.11 3.79 -2.88
N SER A 94 11.11 5.09 -3.17
CA SER A 94 12.04 5.73 -4.12
C SER A 94 13.30 6.32 -3.45
N GLU A 95 13.34 6.35 -2.11
CA GLU A 95 14.52 6.72 -1.30
C GLU A 95 15.55 5.60 -1.22
#